data_AF-A0A9W4KJI7-F1
#
_entry.id   AF-A0A9W4KJI7-F1
#
_cell.length_a   1.000
_cell.length_b   1.000
_cell.length_c   1.000
_cell.angle_alpha   90.00
_cell.angle_beta   90.00
_cell.angle_gamma   90.00
#
_symmetry.space_group_name_H-M   'P 1'
#
loop_
_entity.id
_entity.type
_entity.pdbx_description
1 polymer ?
#
loop_
_entity_poly.entity_id
_entity_poly.type
_entity_poly.pdbx_seq_one_letter_code
_entity_poly.pdbx_strand_id
1 'polypeptide(L)'
;MHDFSVPTEFGQAIVRIAFPPASLLAFPPQELPVTIPAPHVDTPTWKQPFNIPNDLYNQVLDVRLPITIASVYALTVVLINRINKSRGYKPYAFSNTRLFKLFVVLHNVFLAVYSAWTFVGMFLAFRSSFPDSDDRNGLVGVVDSLCKINGPRGYGNAATYSPITDEWSIPNPAFHLTNGMPDPTDAGRLWNQGLAYFGWFFYLSKFYEVVDTAIILAKGKKSSTLQTYHHAGAMMCMWAGIRYMAAPIWIFCLVNSAIHAMMYTYYTLTALRIRVPNAIKRSLTTMQITQFVFGTNMAAAYLFVHYTIPYPSGSAALEQLTNAASAAASATADAGSISWLKKLAFRAAGAEGLAENVGSSFTAAPVQQSGYSQQMVTCADTTGQAFAIWLNVSYLLPLTYLFARFFVRSYLNRKDPGVKQPTHMEAAEKAGMDALKSLSREIRKAAIEGENSEVTTDDEVIKAQAQKIAQKATTAASPVRTRSAAASKAKTASASVSRSESEEGFAKVPAKKGAKKQKAEKESSSSPNKKGENPFGVLDNNA
;
A
#
# COMPACT_ATOMS: atom_id res chain seq x y z
N MET A 1 -12.14 20.54 -10.69
CA MET A 1 -12.95 21.21 -9.66
C MET A 1 -14.39 20.86 -9.94
N HIS A 2 -15.10 20.26 -8.98
CA HIS A 2 -16.47 19.81 -9.16
C HIS A 2 -17.21 19.94 -7.83
N ASP A 3 -18.40 20.56 -7.89
CA ASP A 3 -19.14 21.02 -6.72
C ASP A 3 -20.51 20.33 -6.66
N PHE A 4 -20.81 19.77 -5.49
CA PHE A 4 -22.10 19.19 -5.13
C PHE A 4 -22.80 20.14 -4.17
N SER A 5 -23.89 20.76 -4.63
CA SER A 5 -24.77 21.53 -3.75
C SER A 5 -25.65 20.61 -2.93
N VAL A 6 -25.67 20.81 -1.61
CA VAL A 6 -26.46 20.03 -0.66
C VAL A 6 -27.36 21.00 0.11
N PRO A 7 -28.70 20.86 0.04
CA PRO A 7 -29.58 21.66 0.89
C PRO A 7 -29.45 21.20 2.34
N THR A 8 -29.30 22.16 3.26
CA THR A 8 -29.21 21.92 4.71
C THR A 8 -30.15 22.88 5.44
N GLU A 9 -30.32 22.70 6.75
CA GLU A 9 -31.07 23.64 7.58
C GLU A 9 -30.36 25.00 7.77
N PHE A 10 -29.06 25.07 7.47
CA PHE A 10 -28.24 26.29 7.46
C PHE A 10 -28.11 26.91 6.06
N GLY A 11 -29.01 26.57 5.14
CA GLY A 11 -28.99 27.00 3.74
C GLY A 11 -28.27 26.02 2.81
N GLN A 12 -27.77 26.53 1.68
CA GLN A 12 -27.12 25.70 0.64
C GLN A 12 -25.64 25.47 1.00
N ALA A 13 -25.33 24.24 1.41
CA ALA A 13 -23.95 23.79 1.61
C ALA A 13 -23.33 23.32 0.29
N ILE A 14 -21.99 23.32 0.22
CA ILE A 14 -21.24 22.84 -0.94
C ILE A 14 -20.22 21.81 -0.46
N VAL A 15 -20.20 20.63 -1.11
CA VAL A 15 -19.08 19.68 -1.06
C VAL A 15 -18.34 19.79 -2.39
N ARG A 16 -17.02 19.92 -2.34
CA ARG A 16 -16.18 20.25 -3.50
C ARG A 16 -14.99 19.33 -3.61
N ILE A 17 -14.69 18.91 -4.84
CA ILE A 17 -13.46 18.19 -5.18
C ILE A 17 -12.52 19.14 -5.93
N ALA A 18 -11.42 19.53 -5.27
CA ALA A 18 -10.39 20.45 -5.78
C ALA A 18 -8.98 19.92 -5.45
N PHE A 19 -7.93 20.63 -5.88
CA PHE A 19 -6.56 20.32 -5.45
C PHE A 19 -6.32 20.93 -4.07
N PRO A 20 -5.54 20.28 -3.16
CA PRO A 20 -5.18 20.87 -1.89
C PRO A 20 -4.42 22.19 -2.08
N PRO A 21 -4.61 23.20 -1.21
CA PRO A 21 -3.79 24.39 -1.20
C PRO A 21 -2.31 24.03 -0.97
N ALA A 22 -1.42 24.74 -1.67
CA ALA A 22 0.02 24.47 -1.63
C ALA A 22 0.63 24.62 -0.22
N SER A 23 0.01 25.39 0.66
CA SER A 23 0.40 25.53 2.07
C SER A 23 0.40 24.20 2.82
N LEU A 24 -0.53 23.28 2.52
CA LEU A 24 -0.58 21.93 3.12
C LEU A 24 0.57 21.02 2.68
N LEU A 25 1.36 21.41 1.67
CA LEU A 25 2.55 20.68 1.20
C LEU A 25 3.85 21.16 1.84
N ALA A 26 3.79 22.13 2.77
CA ALA A 26 4.98 22.63 3.46
C ALA A 26 5.68 21.52 4.26
N PHE A 27 7.02 21.50 4.19
CA PHE A 27 7.87 20.54 4.87
C PHE A 27 9.10 21.25 5.49
N PRO A 28 9.49 20.94 6.74
CA PRO A 28 8.87 19.99 7.66
C PRO A 28 7.45 20.40 8.07
N PRO A 29 6.55 19.44 8.38
CA PRO A 29 5.22 19.77 8.89
C PRO A 29 5.34 20.49 10.24
N GLN A 30 4.43 21.44 10.50
CA GLN A 30 4.23 22.01 11.82
C GLN A 30 3.93 20.92 12.86
N GLU A 31 4.48 21.06 14.06
CA GLU A 31 4.22 20.11 15.16
C GLU A 31 2.85 20.32 15.83
N LEU A 32 2.25 21.49 15.67
CA LEU A 32 0.92 21.79 16.24
C LEU A 32 -0.22 21.31 15.32
N PRO A 33 -1.39 20.95 15.90
CA PRO A 33 -1.66 20.84 17.33
C PRO A 33 -0.94 19.64 17.98
N VAL A 34 -0.75 19.72 19.30
CA VAL A 34 -0.35 18.56 20.11
C VAL A 34 -1.44 17.50 20.02
N THR A 35 -1.07 16.22 20.03
CA THR A 35 -2.04 15.12 20.00
C THR A 35 -2.92 15.14 21.23
N ILE A 36 -4.23 15.03 21.02
CA ILE A 36 -5.22 14.89 22.10
C ILE A 36 -5.20 13.42 22.58
N PRO A 37 -4.89 13.13 23.85
CA PRO A 37 -4.92 11.77 24.39
C PRO A 37 -6.32 11.15 24.32
N ALA A 38 -6.38 9.83 24.50
CA ALA A 38 -7.67 9.15 24.63
C ALA A 38 -8.42 9.63 25.89
N PRO A 39 -9.75 9.87 25.82
CA PRO A 39 -10.55 10.20 26.99
C PRO A 39 -10.38 9.20 28.13
N HIS A 40 -10.41 9.66 29.38
CA HIS A 40 -10.43 8.77 30.54
C HIS A 40 -11.87 8.35 30.86
N VAL A 41 -12.06 7.07 31.23
CA VAL A 41 -13.34 6.56 31.74
C VAL A 41 -13.24 6.27 33.23
N ASP A 42 -14.25 6.64 34.01
CA ASP A 42 -14.30 6.37 35.45
C ASP A 42 -14.43 4.87 35.77
N THR A 43 -15.09 4.14 34.87
CA THR A 43 -15.32 2.70 34.99
C THR A 43 -14.71 1.96 33.80
N PRO A 44 -13.88 0.92 34.03
CA PRO A 44 -13.39 0.04 32.97
C PRO A 44 -14.52 -0.54 32.13
N THR A 45 -14.38 -0.48 30.80
CA THR A 45 -15.32 -1.07 29.84
C THR A 45 -14.63 -2.10 28.95
N TRP A 46 -15.40 -2.91 28.22
CA TRP A 46 -14.81 -3.82 27.23
C TRP A 46 -14.07 -3.08 26.09
N LYS A 47 -14.50 -1.86 25.73
CA LYS A 47 -13.81 -1.02 24.75
C LYS A 47 -12.52 -0.43 25.31
N GLN A 48 -12.58 0.05 26.55
CA GLN A 48 -11.50 0.71 27.27
C GLN A 48 -11.35 0.08 28.66
N PRO A 49 -10.62 -1.05 28.78
CA PRO A 49 -10.45 -1.76 30.04
C PRO A 49 -9.55 -1.04 31.06
N PHE A 50 -8.81 -0.02 30.64
CA PHE A 50 -8.00 0.85 31.52
C PHE A 50 -7.72 2.18 30.81
N ASN A 51 -7.38 3.21 31.57
CA ASN A 51 -7.01 4.53 31.04
C ASN A 51 -5.52 4.57 30.66
N ILE A 52 -5.18 5.32 29.61
CA ILE A 52 -3.80 5.55 29.19
C ILE A 52 -3.34 6.88 29.81
N PRO A 53 -2.28 6.93 30.64
CA PRO A 53 -1.77 8.19 31.16
C PRO A 53 -1.40 9.15 30.03
N ASN A 54 -1.87 10.40 30.11
CA ASN A 54 -1.67 11.42 29.06
C ASN A 54 -0.19 11.63 28.69
N ASP A 55 0.70 11.65 29.69
CA ASP A 55 2.14 11.78 29.46
C ASP A 55 2.70 10.58 28.69
N LEU A 56 2.29 9.35 29.05
CA LEU A 56 2.70 8.13 28.34
C LEU A 56 2.18 8.12 26.90
N TYR A 57 0.92 8.55 26.70
CA TYR A 57 0.30 8.63 25.38
C TYR A 57 1.15 9.47 24.43
N ASN A 58 1.57 10.66 24.88
CA ASN A 58 2.35 11.62 24.09
C ASN A 58 3.84 11.29 24.00
N GLN A 59 4.48 10.78 25.07
CA GLN A 59 5.88 10.32 25.02
C GLN A 59 6.10 9.20 23.99
N VAL A 60 5.13 8.28 23.87
CA VAL A 60 5.15 7.19 22.88
C VAL A 60 4.96 7.70 21.43
N LEU A 61 4.51 8.94 21.26
CA LEU A 61 4.39 9.63 19.97
C LEU A 61 5.56 10.58 19.66
N ASP A 62 6.65 10.59 20.45
CA ASP A 62 7.91 11.23 20.05
C ASP A 62 8.44 10.56 18.76
N VAL A 63 8.71 11.36 17.74
CA VAL A 63 9.23 10.95 16.42
C VAL A 63 10.52 10.12 16.50
N ARG A 64 11.32 10.30 17.55
CA ARG A 64 12.56 9.55 17.79
C ARG A 64 12.29 8.07 18.04
N LEU A 65 11.17 7.72 18.67
CA LEU A 65 10.83 6.34 19.03
C LEU A 65 10.60 5.44 17.79
N PRO A 66 9.66 5.74 16.87
CA PRO A 66 9.45 4.89 15.70
C PRO A 66 10.65 4.89 14.75
N ILE A 67 11.35 6.03 14.57
CA ILE A 67 12.57 6.08 13.74
C ILE A 67 13.65 5.17 14.31
N THR A 68 13.91 5.24 15.62
CA THR A 68 14.95 4.42 16.27
C THR A 68 14.61 2.94 16.18
N ILE A 69 13.38 2.54 16.55
CA ILE A 69 12.97 1.14 16.53
C ILE A 69 12.95 0.59 15.10
N ALA A 70 12.42 1.32 14.11
CA ALA A 70 12.41 0.90 12.71
C ALA A 70 13.85 0.75 12.14
N SER A 71 14.76 1.65 12.50
CA SER A 71 16.16 1.60 12.09
C SER A 71 16.89 0.39 12.69
N VAL A 72 16.77 0.19 14.01
CA VAL A 72 17.33 -0.97 14.72
C VAL A 72 16.76 -2.28 14.15
N TYR A 73 15.45 -2.34 13.92
CA TYR A 73 14.78 -3.47 13.29
C TYR A 73 15.37 -3.77 11.90
N ALA A 74 15.44 -2.77 11.01
CA ALA A 74 15.96 -2.96 9.65
C ALA A 74 17.42 -3.45 9.65
N LEU A 75 18.29 -2.84 10.47
CA LEU A 75 19.69 -3.24 10.63
C LEU A 75 19.80 -4.69 11.18
N THR A 76 19.01 -5.01 12.20
CA THR A 76 18.96 -6.36 12.79
C THR A 76 18.54 -7.41 11.77
N VAL A 77 17.51 -7.12 10.97
CA VAL A 77 17.04 -8.05 9.92
C VAL A 77 18.09 -8.24 8.82
N VAL A 78 18.79 -7.18 8.41
CA VAL A 78 19.89 -7.28 7.43
C VAL A 78 21.04 -8.13 8.00
N LEU A 79 21.43 -7.90 9.26
CA LEU A 79 22.50 -8.64 9.92
C LEU A 79 22.15 -10.13 10.10
N ILE A 80 20.98 -10.45 10.66
CA ILE A 80 20.56 -11.83 10.89
C ILE A 80 20.31 -12.56 9.56
N ASN A 81 19.82 -11.88 8.51
CA ASN A 81 19.77 -12.47 7.16
C ASN A 81 21.16 -12.83 6.62
N ARG A 82 22.20 -12.00 6.85
CA ARG A 82 23.60 -12.34 6.49
C ARG A 82 24.12 -13.54 7.28
N ILE A 83 23.87 -13.57 8.58
CA ILE A 83 24.25 -14.69 9.47
C ILE A 83 23.54 -15.99 9.02
N ASN A 84 22.23 -15.95 8.79
CA ASN A 84 21.47 -17.10 8.29
C ASN A 84 21.97 -17.56 6.93
N LYS A 85 22.33 -16.65 6.01
CA LYS A 85 22.97 -17.00 4.74
C LYS A 85 24.30 -17.76 4.95
N SER A 86 25.18 -17.29 5.83
CA SER A 86 26.46 -17.97 6.14
C SER A 86 26.26 -19.34 6.80
N ARG A 87 25.19 -19.51 7.60
CA ARG A 87 24.78 -20.78 8.21
C ARG A 87 24.03 -21.72 7.26
N GLY A 88 23.88 -21.37 5.97
CA GLY A 88 23.13 -22.15 4.99
C GLY A 88 21.63 -22.25 5.28
N TYR A 89 21.05 -21.21 5.89
CA TYR A 89 19.63 -21.10 6.29
C TYR A 89 19.14 -22.24 7.22
N LYS A 90 20.04 -22.84 8.00
CA LYS A 90 19.68 -23.84 9.02
C LYS A 90 18.89 -23.21 10.18
N PRO A 91 17.77 -23.82 10.65
CA PRO A 91 17.03 -23.34 11.82
C PRO A 91 17.92 -23.28 13.07
N TYR A 92 17.58 -22.42 14.03
CA TYR A 92 18.28 -22.36 15.32
C TYR A 92 17.79 -23.51 16.21
N ALA A 93 18.66 -24.06 17.07
CA ALA A 93 18.31 -25.22 17.90
C ALA A 93 17.04 -24.98 18.76
N PHE A 94 16.92 -23.79 19.35
CA PHE A 94 15.76 -23.41 20.15
C PHE A 94 14.44 -23.36 19.34
N SER A 95 14.48 -23.09 18.03
CA SER A 95 13.26 -22.99 17.21
C SER A 95 12.56 -24.34 16.98
N ASN A 96 13.24 -25.45 17.26
CA ASN A 96 12.66 -26.79 17.15
C ASN A 96 11.97 -27.27 18.44
N THR A 97 12.18 -26.57 19.56
CA THR A 97 11.62 -26.92 20.87
C THR A 97 10.10 -26.86 20.90
N ARG A 98 9.48 -27.61 21.83
CA ARG A 98 8.03 -27.52 22.09
C ARG A 98 7.62 -26.13 22.57
N LEU A 99 8.45 -25.49 23.40
CA LEU A 99 8.23 -24.13 23.90
C LEU A 99 8.17 -23.10 22.76
N PHE A 100 9.11 -23.13 21.82
CA PHE A 100 9.06 -22.21 20.66
C PHE A 100 7.83 -22.46 19.78
N LYS A 101 7.45 -23.72 19.56
CA LYS A 101 6.25 -24.06 18.78
C LYS A 101 4.97 -23.57 19.47
N LEU A 102 4.87 -23.74 20.79
CA LEU A 102 3.77 -23.21 21.61
C LEU A 102 3.74 -21.67 21.57
N PHE A 103 4.90 -21.02 21.74
CA PHE A 103 5.03 -19.57 21.62
C PHE A 103 4.52 -19.05 20.27
N VAL A 104 4.88 -19.69 19.15
CA VAL A 104 4.39 -19.29 17.82
C VAL A 104 2.86 -19.43 17.73
N VAL A 105 2.26 -20.49 18.30
CA VAL A 105 0.80 -20.62 18.33
C VAL A 105 0.16 -19.52 19.19
N LEU A 106 0.63 -19.32 20.42
CA LEU A 106 0.11 -18.30 21.34
C LEU A 106 0.26 -16.88 20.77
N HIS A 107 1.37 -16.58 20.10
CA HIS A 107 1.61 -15.30 19.43
C HIS A 107 0.58 -15.03 18.32
N ASN A 108 0.30 -16.01 17.46
CA ASN A 108 -0.71 -15.88 16.40
C ASN A 108 -2.13 -15.80 16.97
N VAL A 109 -2.45 -16.56 18.02
CA VAL A 109 -3.75 -16.47 18.72
C VAL A 109 -3.93 -15.09 19.36
N PHE A 110 -2.92 -14.59 20.06
CA PHE A 110 -2.93 -13.25 20.66
C PHE A 110 -3.18 -12.18 19.60
N LEU A 111 -2.43 -12.20 18.50
CA LEU A 111 -2.62 -11.22 17.42
C LEU A 111 -3.98 -11.34 16.73
N ALA A 112 -4.52 -12.55 16.56
CA ALA A 112 -5.87 -12.74 16.02
C ALA A 112 -6.96 -12.15 16.94
N VAL A 113 -6.90 -12.44 18.25
CA VAL A 113 -7.86 -11.94 19.25
C VAL A 113 -7.73 -10.42 19.42
N TYR A 114 -6.51 -9.91 19.54
CA TYR A 114 -6.23 -8.47 19.61
C TYR A 114 -6.75 -7.72 18.38
N SER A 115 -6.51 -8.25 17.17
CA SER A 115 -6.98 -7.64 15.92
C SER A 115 -8.51 -7.68 15.83
N ALA A 116 -9.15 -8.76 16.27
CA ALA A 116 -10.61 -8.86 16.33
C ALA A 116 -11.24 -7.87 17.34
N TRP A 117 -10.65 -7.74 18.53
CA TRP A 117 -11.06 -6.76 19.54
C TRP A 117 -10.94 -5.33 18.99
N THR A 118 -9.78 -4.99 18.38
CA THR A 118 -9.54 -3.70 17.74
C THR A 118 -10.54 -3.43 16.61
N PHE A 119 -10.81 -4.42 15.76
CA PHE A 119 -11.79 -4.30 14.67
C PHE A 119 -13.20 -4.01 15.19
N VAL A 120 -13.70 -4.80 16.15
CA VAL A 120 -15.06 -4.63 16.69
C VAL A 120 -15.16 -3.30 17.45
N GLY A 121 -14.14 -2.93 18.23
CA GLY A 121 -14.04 -1.64 18.90
C GLY A 121 -14.12 -0.46 17.93
N MET A 122 -13.27 -0.47 16.89
CA MET A 122 -13.26 0.54 15.83
C MET A 122 -14.56 0.55 15.01
N PHE A 123 -15.16 -0.61 14.73
CA PHE A 123 -16.42 -0.68 13.98
C PHE A 123 -17.57 -0.02 14.75
N LEU A 124 -17.64 -0.26 16.06
CA LEU A 124 -18.62 0.37 16.93
C LEU A 124 -18.39 1.87 17.07
N ALA A 125 -17.13 2.31 17.21
CA ALA A 125 -16.76 3.73 17.25
C ALA A 125 -17.07 4.46 15.94
N PHE A 126 -16.79 3.83 14.80
CA PHE A 126 -17.10 4.33 13.47
C PHE A 126 -18.62 4.47 13.27
N ARG A 127 -19.38 3.43 13.64
CA ARG A 127 -20.85 3.47 13.55
C ARG A 127 -21.48 4.50 14.49
N SER A 128 -20.94 4.74 15.69
CA SER A 128 -21.45 5.79 16.59
C SER A 128 -21.00 7.21 16.21
N SER A 129 -20.05 7.35 15.27
CA SER A 129 -19.57 8.65 14.77
C SER A 129 -20.25 9.09 13.48
N PHE A 130 -20.79 8.14 12.71
CA PHE A 130 -21.52 8.42 11.47
C PHE A 130 -22.87 9.08 11.72
N PRO A 131 -23.29 10.07 10.91
CA PRO A 131 -24.64 10.63 10.93
C PRO A 131 -25.75 9.59 10.92
N ASP A 132 -26.89 9.93 11.49
CA ASP A 132 -28.06 9.08 11.45
C ASP A 132 -28.65 9.03 10.03
N SER A 133 -29.41 7.98 9.71
CA SER A 133 -29.85 7.71 8.33
C SER A 133 -30.89 8.71 7.81
N ASP A 134 -31.43 9.52 8.71
CA ASP A 134 -32.39 10.61 8.52
C ASP A 134 -31.77 12.01 8.73
N ASP A 135 -30.43 12.12 8.85
CA ASP A 135 -29.75 13.42 9.01
C ASP A 135 -30.06 14.36 7.83
N ARG A 136 -30.67 15.50 8.17
CA ARG A 136 -31.15 16.53 7.23
C ARG A 136 -30.03 17.22 6.46
N ASN A 137 -28.78 17.07 6.89
CA ASN A 137 -27.58 17.60 6.24
C ASN A 137 -26.99 16.61 5.21
N GLY A 138 -27.49 15.37 5.15
CA GLY A 138 -27.17 14.39 4.11
C GLY A 138 -25.67 14.24 3.83
N LEU A 139 -25.26 14.46 2.58
CA LEU A 139 -23.88 14.25 2.14
C LEU A 139 -22.87 15.14 2.89
N VAL A 140 -23.20 16.40 3.20
CA VAL A 140 -22.22 17.29 3.86
C VAL A 140 -22.01 16.89 5.33
N GLY A 141 -23.04 16.40 6.02
CA GLY A 141 -22.90 15.82 7.37
C GLY A 141 -21.99 14.59 7.38
N VAL A 142 -22.10 13.72 6.37
CA VAL A 142 -21.21 12.55 6.24
C VAL A 142 -19.77 12.97 5.97
N VAL A 143 -19.54 13.92 5.06
CA VAL A 143 -18.20 14.47 4.77
C VAL A 143 -17.58 15.11 6.01
N ASP A 144 -18.35 15.95 6.74
CA ASP A 144 -17.91 16.59 7.97
C ASP A 144 -17.53 15.58 9.07
N SER A 145 -18.34 14.53 9.26
CA SER A 145 -18.06 13.46 10.23
C SER A 145 -16.82 12.63 9.91
N LEU A 146 -16.49 12.49 8.62
CA LEU A 146 -15.30 11.80 8.15
C LEU A 146 -14.06 12.69 8.26
N CYS A 147 -14.17 13.96 7.87
CA CYS A 147 -13.06 14.91 7.83
C CYS A 147 -12.65 15.39 9.23
N LYS A 148 -13.61 15.73 10.10
CA LYS A 148 -13.32 16.27 11.44
C LYS A 148 -13.67 15.23 12.49
N ILE A 149 -12.63 14.71 13.14
CA ILE A 149 -12.73 13.60 14.08
C ILE A 149 -12.84 14.03 15.55
N ASN A 150 -12.69 15.32 15.85
CA ASN A 150 -12.66 15.91 17.20
C ASN A 150 -13.90 16.77 17.47
N GLY A 151 -14.35 16.78 18.74
CA GLY A 151 -15.50 17.56 19.20
C GLY A 151 -16.86 16.84 19.09
N PRO A 152 -17.98 17.55 19.35
CA PRO A 152 -19.33 16.98 19.35
C PRO A 152 -19.86 16.50 18.00
N ARG A 153 -20.77 15.52 18.04
CA ARG A 153 -21.54 15.02 16.89
C ARG A 153 -22.33 16.13 16.17
N GLY A 154 -22.46 16.00 14.85
CA GLY A 154 -23.35 16.82 14.02
C GLY A 154 -22.63 17.86 13.16
N TYR A 155 -23.20 18.14 11.99
CA TYR A 155 -22.63 19.07 10.99
C TYR A 155 -22.37 20.46 11.59
N GLY A 156 -21.15 20.97 11.46
CA GLY A 156 -20.74 22.26 12.03
C GLY A 156 -20.44 22.26 13.53
N ASN A 157 -20.58 21.13 14.23
CA ASN A 157 -20.24 21.00 15.65
C ASN A 157 -18.79 20.52 15.87
N ALA A 158 -18.01 20.34 14.81
CA ALA A 158 -16.62 19.90 14.90
C ALA A 158 -15.74 20.91 15.65
N ALA A 159 -14.80 20.40 16.46
CA ALA A 159 -13.65 21.19 16.87
C ALA A 159 -12.60 21.16 15.75
N THR A 160 -12.25 22.34 15.23
CA THR A 160 -11.28 22.54 14.15
C THR A 160 -10.08 23.32 14.67
N TYR A 161 -8.89 23.03 14.13
CA TYR A 161 -7.65 23.75 14.48
C TYR A 161 -7.29 24.72 13.36
N SER A 162 -6.98 25.96 13.72
CA SER A 162 -6.52 27.00 12.80
C SER A 162 -4.99 27.13 12.85
N PRO A 163 -4.24 26.72 11.81
CA PRO A 163 -2.78 26.87 11.77
C PRO A 163 -2.31 28.32 11.51
N ILE A 164 -3.25 29.28 11.44
CA ILE A 164 -2.96 30.72 11.27
C ILE A 164 -3.02 31.45 12.62
N THR A 165 -3.87 31.00 13.54
CA THR A 165 -4.02 31.56 14.90
C THR A 165 -3.40 30.68 15.98
N ASP A 166 -3.00 29.45 15.64
CA ASP A 166 -2.58 28.40 16.55
C ASP A 166 -3.60 28.06 17.66
N GLU A 167 -4.89 28.20 17.34
CA GLU A 167 -6.02 27.98 18.24
C GLU A 167 -7.00 26.93 17.69
N TRP A 168 -7.63 26.20 18.60
CA TRP A 168 -8.86 25.46 18.29
C TRP A 168 -10.06 26.41 18.28
N SER A 169 -11.09 26.05 17.52
CA SER A 169 -12.40 26.71 17.54
C SER A 169 -13.51 25.68 17.33
N ILE A 170 -14.73 26.02 17.74
CA ILE A 170 -15.95 25.28 17.38
C ILE A 170 -16.90 26.28 16.69
N PRO A 171 -17.43 25.99 15.48
CA PRO A 171 -18.32 26.90 14.76
C PRO A 171 -19.65 27.14 15.48
N ASN A 172 -20.20 26.10 16.10
CA ASN A 172 -21.47 26.16 16.84
C ASN A 172 -21.25 26.64 18.30
N PRO A 173 -21.79 27.80 18.70
CA PRO A 173 -21.59 28.40 20.03
C PRO A 173 -22.34 27.68 21.16
N ALA A 174 -23.17 26.67 20.86
CA ALA A 174 -23.75 25.79 21.87
C ALA A 174 -22.71 24.86 22.53
N PHE A 175 -21.54 24.71 21.90
CA PHE A 175 -20.42 23.90 22.37
C PHE A 175 -19.20 24.79 22.63
N HIS A 176 -18.34 24.36 23.54
CA HIS A 176 -17.18 25.12 23.98
C HIS A 176 -15.94 24.22 24.09
N LEU A 177 -14.77 24.83 24.04
CA LEU A 177 -13.49 24.17 24.25
C LEU A 177 -13.16 24.17 25.74
N THR A 178 -12.55 23.09 26.22
CA THR A 178 -12.05 22.99 27.59
C THR A 178 -10.56 23.30 27.60
N ASN A 179 -10.21 24.40 28.28
CA ASN A 179 -8.84 24.95 28.32
C ASN A 179 -8.22 25.21 26.93
N GLY A 180 -9.04 25.63 25.96
CA GLY A 180 -8.60 25.91 24.58
C GLY A 180 -8.36 24.67 23.71
N MET A 181 -8.75 23.47 24.18
CA MET A 181 -8.66 22.20 23.46
C MET A 181 -10.05 21.55 23.34
N PRO A 182 -10.27 20.63 22.39
CA PRO A 182 -11.50 19.84 22.31
C PRO A 182 -11.73 19.05 23.60
N ASP A 183 -12.97 18.95 24.07
CA ASP A 183 -13.24 18.31 25.35
C ASP A 183 -13.14 16.78 25.23
N PRO A 184 -12.43 16.07 26.13
CA PRO A 184 -12.37 14.60 26.09
C PRO A 184 -13.73 13.93 26.33
N THR A 185 -14.70 14.63 26.93
CA THR A 185 -16.07 14.13 27.16
C THR A 185 -16.99 14.32 25.95
N ASP A 186 -16.56 15.07 24.91
CA ASP A 186 -17.34 15.29 23.70
C ASP A 186 -17.69 13.97 23.00
N ALA A 187 -19.00 13.75 22.79
CA ALA A 187 -19.52 12.50 22.27
C ALA A 187 -19.82 12.54 20.76
N GLY A 188 -19.68 11.37 20.13
CA GLY A 188 -20.16 11.10 18.77
C GLY A 188 -19.32 11.60 17.60
N ARG A 189 -18.03 11.94 17.81
CA ARG A 189 -17.01 11.95 16.75
C ARG A 189 -15.89 10.93 17.01
N LEU A 190 -15.23 10.57 15.91
CA LEU A 190 -14.45 9.34 15.81
C LEU A 190 -13.25 9.26 16.76
N TRP A 191 -12.63 10.38 17.12
CA TRP A 191 -11.49 10.43 18.05
C TRP A 191 -11.89 9.92 19.43
N ASN A 192 -12.80 10.63 20.11
CA ASN A 192 -13.29 10.28 21.45
C ASN A 192 -14.12 8.98 21.46
N GLN A 193 -14.85 8.67 20.39
CA GLN A 193 -15.61 7.42 20.30
C GLN A 193 -14.75 6.15 20.25
N GLY A 194 -13.45 6.27 19.94
CA GLY A 194 -12.49 5.19 20.11
C GLY A 194 -11.22 5.27 19.27
N LEU A 195 -11.12 6.12 18.25
CA LEU A 195 -9.93 6.19 17.39
C LEU A 195 -8.68 6.66 18.16
N ALA A 196 -8.83 7.52 19.16
CA ALA A 196 -7.72 7.90 20.04
C ALA A 196 -7.16 6.67 20.78
N TYR A 197 -8.04 5.88 21.41
CA TYR A 197 -7.67 4.72 22.20
C TYR A 197 -7.19 3.54 21.34
N PHE A 198 -8.05 3.04 20.44
CA PHE A 198 -7.74 1.91 19.57
C PHE A 198 -6.64 2.23 18.56
N GLY A 199 -6.59 3.47 18.05
CA GLY A 199 -5.54 3.90 17.12
C GLY A 199 -4.16 3.94 17.76
N TRP A 200 -4.06 4.37 19.02
CA TRP A 200 -2.80 4.33 19.78
C TRP A 200 -2.33 2.90 20.07
N PHE A 201 -3.24 2.01 20.49
CA PHE A 201 -2.90 0.59 20.62
C PHE A 201 -2.52 -0.06 19.29
N PHE A 202 -3.21 0.30 18.20
CA PHE A 202 -2.94 -0.23 16.86
C PHE A 202 -1.63 0.32 16.28
N TYR A 203 -1.20 1.53 16.68
CA TYR A 203 0.17 2.00 16.47
C TYR A 203 1.18 1.13 17.25
N LEU A 204 0.95 0.89 18.55
CA LEU A 204 1.82 0.02 19.35
C LEU A 204 1.93 -1.41 18.79
N SER A 205 0.86 -1.96 18.22
CA SER A 205 0.88 -3.32 17.64
C SER A 205 1.92 -3.46 16.53
N LYS A 206 2.27 -2.38 15.80
CA LYS A 206 3.29 -2.43 14.73
C LYS A 206 4.70 -2.67 15.24
N PHE A 207 5.00 -2.29 16.48
CA PHE A 207 6.26 -2.69 17.13
C PHE A 207 6.24 -4.16 17.54
N TYR A 208 5.11 -4.67 18.02
CA TYR A 208 4.96 -6.08 18.41
C TYR A 208 4.95 -7.03 17.20
N GLU A 209 4.38 -6.62 16.06
CA GLU A 209 4.35 -7.38 14.80
C GLU A 209 5.76 -7.67 14.23
N VAL A 210 6.82 -6.98 14.69
CA VAL A 210 8.23 -7.33 14.42
C VAL A 210 8.56 -8.77 14.84
N VAL A 211 7.86 -9.31 15.85
CA VAL A 211 8.04 -10.69 16.32
C VAL A 211 7.76 -11.73 15.21
N ASP A 212 6.87 -11.46 14.25
CA ASP A 212 6.70 -12.32 13.06
C ASP A 212 8.01 -12.46 12.27
N THR A 213 8.73 -11.35 12.12
CA THR A 213 10.05 -11.34 11.47
C THR A 213 11.08 -12.10 12.29
N ALA A 214 11.07 -11.94 13.61
CA ALA A 214 11.96 -12.67 14.51
C ALA A 214 11.72 -14.19 14.45
N ILE A 215 10.47 -14.63 14.41
CA ILE A 215 10.07 -16.04 14.25
C ILE A 215 10.60 -16.61 12.93
N ILE A 216 10.48 -15.87 11.82
CA ILE A 216 10.98 -16.29 10.50
C ILE A 216 12.51 -16.46 10.51
N LEU A 217 13.23 -15.48 11.08
CA LEU A 217 14.68 -15.51 11.19
C LEU A 217 15.17 -16.62 12.14
N ALA A 218 14.49 -16.85 13.27
CA ALA A 218 14.77 -17.93 14.22
C ALA A 218 14.55 -19.33 13.61
N LYS A 219 13.63 -19.46 12.65
CA LYS A 219 13.43 -20.70 11.87
C LYS A 219 14.45 -20.86 10.75
N GLY A 220 15.54 -20.06 10.75
CA GLY A 220 16.61 -20.11 9.77
C GLY A 220 16.23 -19.54 8.41
N LYS A 221 15.02 -19.00 8.23
CA LYS A 221 14.55 -18.50 6.94
C LYS A 221 15.06 -17.08 6.68
N LYS A 222 15.04 -16.69 5.40
CA LYS A 222 15.28 -15.31 4.98
C LYS A 222 14.03 -14.47 5.23
N SER A 223 14.13 -13.41 6.04
CA SER A 223 13.10 -12.36 6.04
C SER A 223 13.16 -11.58 4.73
N SER A 224 12.02 -11.43 4.07
CA SER A 224 11.92 -10.80 2.76
C SER A 224 11.99 -9.27 2.86
N THR A 225 12.55 -8.61 1.85
CA THR A 225 12.55 -7.14 1.77
C THR A 225 11.13 -6.56 1.85
N LEU A 226 10.13 -7.28 1.31
CA LEU A 226 8.72 -6.92 1.42
C LEU A 226 8.26 -6.83 2.88
N GLN A 227 8.62 -7.82 3.70
CA GLN A 227 8.25 -7.86 5.11
C GLN A 227 8.97 -6.78 5.92
N THR A 228 10.28 -6.59 5.71
CA THR A 228 11.06 -5.54 6.39
C THR A 228 10.56 -4.14 6.03
N TYR A 229 10.34 -3.89 4.74
CA TYR A 229 9.76 -2.62 4.27
C TYR A 229 8.36 -2.40 4.86
N HIS A 230 7.52 -3.45 4.89
CA HIS A 230 6.17 -3.35 5.43
C HIS A 230 6.16 -2.95 6.91
N HIS A 231 6.80 -3.73 7.80
CA HIS A 231 6.74 -3.43 9.24
C HIS A 231 7.41 -2.09 9.59
N ALA A 232 8.57 -1.77 8.99
CA ALA A 232 9.26 -0.50 9.25
C ALA A 232 8.42 0.71 8.78
N GLY A 233 7.86 0.65 7.57
CA GLY A 233 7.01 1.73 7.05
C GLY A 233 5.69 1.85 7.79
N ALA A 234 5.11 0.73 8.25
CA ALA A 234 3.88 0.73 9.03
C ALA A 234 4.03 1.45 10.38
N MET A 235 5.17 1.32 11.07
CA MET A 235 5.46 2.08 12.29
C MET A 235 5.41 3.60 12.02
N MET A 236 6.10 4.07 10.98
CA MET A 236 6.16 5.49 10.62
C MET A 236 4.81 6.03 10.16
N CYS A 237 4.08 5.26 9.36
CA CYS A 237 2.76 5.64 8.84
C CYS A 237 1.70 5.71 9.94
N MET A 238 1.72 4.77 10.89
CA MET A 238 0.83 4.79 12.05
C MET A 238 1.19 5.91 13.03
N TRP A 239 2.48 6.12 13.30
CA TRP A 239 2.95 7.24 14.11
C TRP A 239 2.40 8.57 13.57
N ALA A 240 2.64 8.87 12.29
CA ALA A 240 2.21 10.14 11.71
C ALA A 240 0.68 10.31 11.75
N GLY A 241 -0.07 9.24 11.46
CA GLY A 241 -1.53 9.26 11.49
C GLY A 241 -2.12 9.58 12.88
N ILE A 242 -1.56 9.01 13.95
CA ILE A 242 -2.01 9.28 15.32
C ILE A 242 -1.44 10.62 15.83
N ARG A 243 -0.14 10.87 15.65
CA ARG A 243 0.54 12.11 16.12
C ARG A 243 -0.10 13.38 15.56
N TYR A 244 -0.50 13.38 14.29
CA TYR A 244 -1.13 14.52 13.64
C TYR A 244 -2.67 14.43 13.61
N MET A 245 -3.27 13.43 14.26
CA MET A 245 -4.73 13.23 14.30
C MET A 245 -5.35 13.24 12.89
N ALA A 246 -4.68 12.58 11.94
CA ALA A 246 -5.06 12.59 10.53
C ALA A 246 -6.24 11.65 10.30
N ALA A 247 -7.42 12.22 10.04
CA ALA A 247 -8.69 11.51 9.88
C ALA A 247 -8.62 10.13 9.18
N PRO A 248 -8.02 9.96 7.98
CA PRO A 248 -8.02 8.66 7.28
C PRO A 248 -7.26 7.53 8.00
N ILE A 249 -6.58 7.79 9.13
CA ILE A 249 -5.97 6.73 9.94
C ILE A 249 -6.99 5.72 10.49
N TRP A 250 -8.29 6.07 10.57
CA TRP A 250 -9.35 5.10 10.89
C TRP A 250 -9.44 3.97 9.87
N ILE A 251 -9.13 4.23 8.59
CA ILE A 251 -9.19 3.24 7.49
C ILE A 251 -8.20 2.12 7.79
N PHE A 252 -7.01 2.49 8.27
CA PHE A 252 -5.98 1.57 8.69
C PHE A 252 -6.44 0.82 9.94
N CYS A 253 -6.85 1.53 11.00
CA CYS A 253 -7.25 0.90 12.26
C CYS A 253 -8.43 -0.08 12.11
N LEU A 254 -9.42 0.24 11.28
CA LEU A 254 -10.62 -0.59 11.04
C LEU A 254 -10.36 -1.72 10.03
N VAL A 255 -9.90 -1.39 8.81
CA VAL A 255 -9.85 -2.38 7.72
C VAL A 255 -8.63 -3.29 7.85
N ASN A 256 -7.48 -2.78 8.32
CA ASN A 256 -6.31 -3.63 8.55
C ASN A 256 -6.53 -4.59 9.70
N SER A 257 -7.15 -4.17 10.82
CA SER A 257 -7.40 -5.05 11.96
C SER A 257 -8.37 -6.19 11.59
N ALA A 258 -9.40 -5.93 10.78
CA ALA A 258 -10.27 -6.97 10.22
C ALA A 258 -9.47 -8.03 9.42
N ILE A 259 -8.60 -7.57 8.51
CA ILE A 259 -7.80 -8.45 7.66
C ILE A 259 -6.69 -9.16 8.44
N HIS A 260 -6.07 -8.50 9.42
CA HIS A 260 -5.09 -9.09 10.34
C HIS A 260 -5.74 -10.16 11.22
N ALA A 261 -6.95 -9.95 11.75
CA ALA A 261 -7.69 -10.97 12.50
C ALA A 261 -7.88 -12.25 11.67
N MET A 262 -8.33 -12.12 10.41
CA MET A 262 -8.48 -13.26 9.50
C MET A 262 -7.12 -13.91 9.13
N MET A 263 -6.08 -13.10 8.93
CA MET A 263 -4.74 -13.55 8.53
C MET A 263 -4.01 -14.31 9.67
N TYR A 264 -4.03 -13.80 10.90
CA TYR A 264 -3.47 -14.48 12.06
C TYR A 264 -4.31 -15.69 12.49
N THR A 265 -5.63 -15.69 12.26
CA THR A 265 -6.46 -16.90 12.37
C THR A 265 -5.98 -17.97 11.38
N TYR A 266 -5.74 -17.61 10.12
CA TYR A 266 -5.20 -18.52 9.11
C TYR A 266 -3.81 -19.07 9.49
N TYR A 267 -2.91 -18.25 10.04
CA TYR A 267 -1.61 -18.72 10.54
C TYR A 267 -1.75 -19.63 11.77
N THR A 268 -2.66 -19.33 12.69
CA THR A 268 -3.00 -20.19 13.83
C THR A 268 -3.45 -21.58 13.37
N LEU A 269 -4.43 -21.65 12.46
CA LEU A 269 -4.92 -22.91 11.90
C LEU A 269 -3.79 -23.70 11.20
N THR A 270 -2.93 -23.00 10.45
CA THR A 270 -1.77 -23.59 9.78
C THR A 270 -0.72 -24.12 10.77
N ALA A 271 -0.49 -23.42 11.89
CA ALA A 271 0.43 -23.85 12.95
C ALA A 271 -0.10 -25.07 13.72
N LEU A 272 -1.43 -25.16 13.90
CA LEU A 272 -2.14 -26.32 14.44
C LEU A 272 -2.28 -27.49 13.45
N ARG A 273 -1.66 -27.41 12.26
CA ARG A 273 -1.72 -28.41 11.17
C ARG A 273 -3.13 -28.65 10.60
N ILE A 274 -4.08 -27.72 10.83
CA ILE A 274 -5.43 -27.79 10.26
C ILE A 274 -5.35 -27.41 8.77
N ARG A 275 -5.88 -28.28 7.90
CA ARG A 275 -5.75 -28.14 6.45
C ARG A 275 -6.71 -27.10 5.88
N VAL A 276 -6.25 -25.86 5.76
CA VAL A 276 -7.05 -24.77 5.17
C VAL A 276 -7.07 -24.86 3.63
N PRO A 277 -8.24 -24.74 2.96
CA PRO A 277 -8.34 -24.69 1.50
C PRO A 277 -7.53 -23.56 0.85
N ASN A 278 -6.93 -23.85 -0.32
CA ASN A 278 -6.18 -22.86 -1.11
C ASN A 278 -7.04 -21.64 -1.54
N ALA A 279 -8.35 -21.81 -1.65
CA ALA A 279 -9.29 -20.73 -1.93
C ALA A 279 -9.26 -19.63 -0.85
N ILE A 280 -9.20 -20.01 0.43
CA ILE A 280 -9.12 -19.06 1.57
C ILE A 280 -7.77 -18.33 1.56
N LYS A 281 -6.67 -19.04 1.28
CA LYS A 281 -5.35 -18.40 1.11
C LYS A 281 -5.36 -17.36 -0.02
N ARG A 282 -6.03 -17.67 -1.14
CA ARG A 282 -6.18 -16.75 -2.27
C ARG A 282 -7.07 -15.56 -1.90
N SER A 283 -8.23 -15.77 -1.26
CA SER A 283 -9.13 -14.68 -0.87
C SER A 283 -8.50 -13.73 0.14
N LEU A 284 -7.74 -14.24 1.13
CA LEU A 284 -6.94 -13.41 2.05
C LEU A 284 -5.97 -12.50 1.28
N THR A 285 -5.23 -13.05 0.31
CA THR A 285 -4.29 -12.26 -0.50
C THR A 285 -5.02 -11.25 -1.38
N THR A 286 -6.19 -11.59 -1.93
CA THR A 286 -7.05 -10.66 -2.67
C THR A 286 -7.52 -9.52 -1.76
N MET A 287 -8.04 -9.82 -0.56
CA MET A 287 -8.53 -8.81 0.39
C MET A 287 -7.42 -7.85 0.83
N GLN A 288 -6.19 -8.33 1.03
CA GLN A 288 -5.02 -7.47 1.30
C GLN A 288 -4.73 -6.49 0.15
N ILE A 289 -4.78 -6.97 -1.10
CA ILE A 289 -4.57 -6.10 -2.28
C ILE A 289 -5.71 -5.10 -2.45
N THR A 290 -6.96 -5.55 -2.28
CA THR A 290 -8.16 -4.69 -2.26
C THR A 290 -8.03 -3.62 -1.18
N GLN A 291 -7.63 -3.97 0.04
CA GLN A 291 -7.37 -3.01 1.12
C GLN A 291 -6.36 -1.96 0.70
N PHE A 292 -5.21 -2.35 0.13
CA PHE A 292 -4.20 -1.36 -0.27
C PHE A 292 -4.71 -0.45 -1.40
N VAL A 293 -5.36 -1.00 -2.43
CA VAL A 293 -5.89 -0.18 -3.55
C VAL A 293 -6.98 0.77 -3.06
N PHE A 294 -8.05 0.27 -2.45
CA PHE A 294 -9.19 1.10 -2.05
C PHE A 294 -8.83 2.01 -0.87
N GLY A 295 -8.07 1.52 0.11
CA GLY A 295 -7.62 2.29 1.27
C GLY A 295 -6.68 3.44 0.90
N THR A 296 -5.73 3.23 -0.02
CA THR A 296 -4.84 4.31 -0.50
C THR A 296 -5.62 5.39 -1.24
N ASN A 297 -6.52 5.00 -2.15
CA ASN A 297 -7.34 5.97 -2.89
C ASN A 297 -8.29 6.74 -1.96
N MET A 298 -8.93 6.06 -1.01
CA MET A 298 -9.80 6.70 -0.03
C MET A 298 -9.02 7.63 0.90
N ALA A 299 -7.84 7.24 1.38
CA ALA A 299 -6.99 8.10 2.21
C ALA A 299 -6.49 9.34 1.42
N ALA A 300 -6.09 9.15 0.16
CA ALA A 300 -5.68 10.26 -0.70
C ALA A 300 -6.82 11.27 -0.93
N ALA A 301 -8.06 10.81 -1.05
CA ALA A 301 -9.22 11.68 -1.27
C ALA A 301 -9.41 12.76 -0.19
N TYR A 302 -8.95 12.55 1.05
CA TYR A 302 -8.99 13.55 2.12
C TYR A 302 -8.15 14.80 1.82
N LEU A 303 -7.21 14.75 0.86
CA LEU A 303 -6.49 15.93 0.40
C LEU A 303 -7.25 16.74 -0.66
N PHE A 304 -8.26 16.15 -1.31
CA PHE A 304 -8.96 16.75 -2.45
C PHE A 304 -10.40 17.16 -2.11
N VAL A 305 -10.89 16.82 -0.92
CA VAL A 305 -12.24 17.16 -0.45
C VAL A 305 -12.20 18.46 0.35
N HIS A 306 -13.05 19.39 -0.07
CA HIS A 306 -13.36 20.66 0.59
C HIS A 306 -14.87 20.70 0.81
N TYR A 307 -15.34 21.40 1.83
CA TYR A 307 -16.78 21.56 2.05
C TYR A 307 -17.08 22.80 2.89
N THR A 308 -18.32 23.26 2.88
CA THR A 308 -18.74 24.39 3.71
C THR A 308 -19.13 23.96 5.12
N ILE A 309 -18.82 24.78 6.10
CA ILE A 309 -19.24 24.68 7.50
C ILE A 309 -20.09 25.93 7.84
N PRO A 310 -21.20 25.80 8.57
CA PRO A 310 -22.00 26.93 9.03
C PRO A 310 -21.37 27.58 10.27
N TYR A 311 -21.20 28.90 10.23
CA TYR A 311 -20.82 29.73 11.39
C TYR A 311 -21.93 30.75 11.64
N PRO A 312 -22.38 31.00 12.89
CA PRO A 312 -23.28 32.11 13.15
C PRO A 312 -22.63 33.44 12.75
N SER A 313 -23.44 34.34 12.19
CA SER A 313 -22.99 35.68 11.82
C SER A 313 -22.58 36.46 13.07
N GLY A 314 -21.35 37.02 13.07
CA GLY A 314 -20.77 37.68 14.25
C GLY A 314 -20.33 36.73 15.37
N SER A 315 -20.18 35.43 15.10
CA SER A 315 -19.56 34.51 16.07
C SER A 315 -18.05 34.77 16.16
N ALA A 316 -17.48 34.66 17.37
CA ALA A 316 -16.05 34.85 17.62
C ALA A 316 -15.17 33.91 16.76
N ALA A 317 -15.62 32.68 16.48
CA ALA A 317 -14.93 31.74 15.60
C ALA A 317 -14.89 32.24 14.13
N LEU A 318 -15.96 32.89 13.64
CA LEU A 318 -15.99 33.51 12.32
C LEU A 318 -15.10 34.77 12.27
N GLU A 319 -15.08 35.55 13.34
CA GLU A 319 -14.20 36.72 13.46
C GLU A 319 -12.72 36.30 13.49
N GLN A 320 -12.35 35.29 14.30
CA GLN A 320 -11.01 34.70 14.32
C GLN A 320 -10.56 34.30 12.91
N LEU A 321 -11.36 33.52 12.18
CA LEU A 321 -11.05 33.10 10.81
C LEU A 321 -10.91 34.27 9.83
N THR A 322 -11.80 35.27 9.92
CA THR A 322 -11.79 36.45 9.05
C THR A 322 -10.56 37.32 9.31
N ASN A 323 -10.22 37.52 10.58
CA ASN A 323 -9.03 38.28 11.00
C ASN A 323 -7.74 37.55 10.62
N ALA A 324 -7.67 36.24 10.85
CA ALA A 324 -6.53 35.38 10.51
C ALA A 324 -6.23 35.40 9.01
N ALA A 325 -7.26 35.19 8.17
CA ALA A 325 -7.11 35.25 6.73
C ALA A 325 -6.72 36.66 6.24
N SER A 326 -7.24 37.71 6.88
CA SER A 326 -6.88 39.09 6.57
C SER A 326 -5.42 39.39 6.94
N ALA A 327 -4.94 38.92 8.09
CA ALA A 327 -3.55 39.06 8.52
C ALA A 327 -2.59 38.28 7.60
N ALA A 328 -2.94 37.05 7.23
CA ALA A 328 -2.14 36.25 6.29
C ALA A 328 -2.11 36.87 4.88
N ALA A 329 -3.23 37.46 4.43
CA ALA A 329 -3.24 38.25 3.20
C ALA A 329 -2.35 39.51 3.31
N SER A 330 -2.40 40.23 4.44
CA SER A 330 -1.55 41.39 4.71
C SER A 330 -0.05 41.07 4.73
N ALA A 331 0.34 39.92 5.28
CA ALA A 331 1.73 39.44 5.25
C ALA A 331 2.27 39.18 3.83
N THR A 332 1.38 39.06 2.84
CA THR A 332 1.73 38.94 1.41
C THR A 332 1.44 40.21 0.60
N ALA A 333 1.00 41.30 1.25
CA ALA A 333 0.44 42.49 0.60
C ALA A 333 1.42 43.66 0.39
N ASP A 334 2.74 43.44 0.42
CA ASP A 334 3.74 44.44 0.03
C ASP A 334 3.85 44.59 -1.52
N ALA A 335 2.85 44.10 -2.25
CA ALA A 335 2.78 44.06 -3.71
C ALA A 335 1.40 44.43 -4.27
N GLY A 336 0.83 45.54 -3.79
CA GLY A 336 -0.19 46.30 -4.52
C GLY A 336 -1.65 45.81 -4.46
N SER A 337 -2.56 46.77 -4.59
CA SER A 337 -4.01 46.58 -4.44
C SER A 337 -4.67 46.02 -5.71
N ILE A 338 -4.46 44.74 -6.01
CA ILE A 338 -5.13 44.03 -7.11
C ILE A 338 -5.91 42.80 -6.60
N SER A 339 -7.14 42.61 -7.09
CA SER A 339 -8.05 41.54 -6.62
C SER A 339 -7.52 40.13 -6.87
N TRP A 340 -6.83 39.89 -7.98
CA TRP A 340 -6.21 38.59 -8.26
C TRP A 340 -5.02 38.29 -7.32
N LEU A 341 -4.29 39.33 -6.88
CA LEU A 341 -3.22 39.22 -5.89
C LEU A 341 -3.79 38.89 -4.51
N LYS A 342 -4.88 39.54 -4.08
CA LYS A 342 -5.62 39.14 -2.87
C LYS A 342 -6.14 37.69 -2.97
N LYS A 343 -6.64 37.27 -4.12
CA LYS A 343 -7.09 35.89 -4.39
C LYS A 343 -5.93 34.88 -4.35
N LEU A 344 -4.74 35.27 -4.80
CA LEU A 344 -3.52 34.46 -4.70
C LEU A 344 -3.02 34.40 -3.24
N ALA A 345 -3.07 35.51 -2.53
CA ALA A 345 -2.71 35.64 -1.12
C ALA A 345 -3.56 34.76 -0.20
N PHE A 346 -4.89 34.83 -0.30
CA PHE A 346 -5.78 33.95 0.46
C PHE A 346 -5.56 32.47 0.11
N ARG A 347 -5.20 32.11 -1.13
CA ARG A 347 -4.80 30.74 -1.50
C ARG A 347 -3.45 30.33 -0.89
N ALA A 348 -2.46 31.21 -0.90
CA ALA A 348 -1.16 31.00 -0.27
C ALA A 348 -1.29 30.83 1.26
N ALA A 349 -2.23 31.55 1.87
CA ALA A 349 -2.61 31.44 3.28
C ALA A 349 -3.45 30.19 3.64
N GLY A 350 -3.85 29.36 2.67
CA GLY A 350 -4.78 28.24 2.89
C GLY A 350 -6.25 28.64 3.07
N ALA A 351 -6.57 29.93 3.09
CA ALA A 351 -7.92 30.48 3.20
C ALA A 351 -8.68 30.46 1.85
N GLU A 352 -8.76 29.30 1.19
CA GLU A 352 -9.30 29.18 -0.17
C GLU A 352 -10.76 29.63 -0.29
N GLY A 353 -11.59 29.44 0.74
CA GLY A 353 -12.96 29.93 0.77
C GLY A 353 -13.07 31.45 0.64
N LEU A 354 -12.16 32.19 1.30
CA LEU A 354 -12.11 33.65 1.19
C LEU A 354 -11.45 34.10 -0.12
N ALA A 355 -10.46 33.34 -0.62
CA ALA A 355 -9.87 33.57 -1.93
C ALA A 355 -10.91 33.57 -3.06
N GLU A 356 -11.85 32.63 -3.02
CA GLU A 356 -12.83 32.50 -4.09
C GLU A 356 -13.79 33.68 -4.16
N ASN A 357 -14.15 34.22 -2.99
CA ASN A 357 -15.05 35.37 -2.83
C ASN A 357 -14.41 36.73 -3.21
N VAL A 358 -13.09 36.80 -3.42
CA VAL A 358 -12.45 38.05 -3.86
C VAL A 358 -12.86 38.41 -5.30
N GLY A 359 -13.59 39.52 -5.42
CA GLY A 359 -13.95 40.15 -6.69
C GLY A 359 -15.27 39.66 -7.30
N SER A 360 -16.02 38.80 -6.61
CA SER A 360 -17.32 38.31 -7.09
C SER A 360 -18.46 39.23 -6.62
N SER A 361 -18.82 40.22 -7.42
CA SER A 361 -20.10 40.93 -7.29
C SER A 361 -21.24 40.03 -7.75
N PHE A 362 -21.54 38.98 -6.99
CA PHE A 362 -22.73 38.17 -7.23
C PHE A 362 -23.97 38.92 -6.76
N THR A 363 -24.90 39.16 -7.68
CA THR A 363 -26.33 39.33 -7.41
C THR A 363 -27.01 37.97 -7.15
N ALA A 364 -26.29 36.99 -6.61
CA ALA A 364 -26.90 36.16 -5.59
C ALA A 364 -27.10 37.10 -4.40
N ALA A 365 -28.35 37.42 -4.08
CA ALA A 365 -28.64 37.99 -2.77
C ALA A 365 -27.93 37.13 -1.72
N PRO A 366 -27.41 37.69 -0.61
CA PRO A 366 -27.14 36.83 0.53
C PRO A 366 -28.44 36.08 0.77
N VAL A 367 -28.40 34.75 0.70
CA VAL A 367 -29.48 33.91 1.23
C VAL A 367 -29.34 34.04 2.73
N GLN A 368 -29.76 35.20 3.21
CA GLN A 368 -29.76 35.69 4.58
C GLN A 368 -30.93 35.02 5.31
N GLN A 369 -31.03 33.71 5.09
CA GLN A 369 -32.06 32.83 5.55
C GLN A 369 -31.43 32.11 6.74
N SER A 370 -31.86 32.53 7.93
CA SER A 370 -31.27 32.20 9.24
C SER A 370 -29.77 32.49 9.36
N GLY A 371 -29.42 33.66 9.93
CA GLY A 371 -28.31 33.91 10.89
C GLY A 371 -26.89 33.35 10.70
N TYR A 372 -26.56 32.65 9.61
CA TYR A 372 -25.34 31.86 9.44
C TYR A 372 -24.59 32.23 8.15
N SER A 373 -23.26 32.08 8.19
CA SER A 373 -22.32 32.22 7.08
C SER A 373 -21.72 30.86 6.76
N GLN A 374 -21.74 30.46 5.49
CA GLN A 374 -21.13 29.21 5.03
C GLN A 374 -19.65 29.46 4.68
N GLN A 375 -18.73 28.88 5.45
CA GLN A 375 -17.29 29.02 5.24
C GLN A 375 -16.70 27.73 4.67
N MET A 376 -15.98 27.82 3.56
CA MET A 376 -15.39 26.64 2.91
C MET A 376 -14.04 26.27 3.54
N VAL A 377 -13.94 25.02 4.02
CA VAL A 377 -12.76 24.45 4.66
C VAL A 377 -12.22 23.26 3.87
N THR A 378 -10.95 22.94 4.05
CA THR A 378 -10.34 21.69 3.62
C THR A 378 -10.72 20.55 4.57
N CYS A 379 -10.70 19.31 4.07
CA CYS A 379 -10.91 18.14 4.91
C CYS A 379 -9.75 17.96 5.92
N ALA A 380 -8.48 18.13 5.49
CA ALA A 380 -7.31 18.25 6.34
C ALA A 380 -6.96 19.72 6.63
N ASP A 381 -6.82 20.10 7.89
CA ASP A 381 -6.59 21.48 8.35
C ASP A 381 -5.10 21.85 8.43
N THR A 382 -4.22 20.88 8.70
CA THR A 382 -2.81 21.16 9.03
C THR A 382 -1.82 20.47 8.10
N THR A 383 -0.62 21.04 7.99
CA THR A 383 0.51 20.43 7.28
C THR A 383 0.87 19.05 7.84
N GLY A 384 0.67 18.84 9.16
CA GLY A 384 0.89 17.56 9.82
C GLY A 384 -0.10 16.49 9.35
N GLN A 385 -1.39 16.82 9.28
CA GLN A 385 -2.41 15.91 8.74
C GLN A 385 -2.12 15.58 7.27
N ALA A 386 -1.80 16.59 6.46
CA ALA A 386 -1.46 16.39 5.06
C ALA A 386 -0.20 15.54 4.88
N PHE A 387 0.86 15.79 5.65
CA PHE A 387 2.08 14.98 5.69
C PHE A 387 1.78 13.52 6.05
N ALA A 388 0.94 13.27 7.06
CA ALA A 388 0.55 11.91 7.44
C ALA A 388 -0.17 11.17 6.30
N ILE A 389 -1.04 11.85 5.55
CA ILE A 389 -1.71 11.29 4.36
C ILE A 389 -0.68 10.98 3.26
N TRP A 390 0.18 11.95 2.91
CA TRP A 390 1.21 11.78 1.89
C TRP A 390 2.19 10.66 2.21
N LEU A 391 2.64 10.56 3.47
CA LEU A 391 3.52 9.49 3.93
C LEU A 391 2.86 8.11 3.74
N ASN A 392 1.59 7.98 4.16
CA ASN A 392 0.82 6.75 3.99
C ASN A 392 0.64 6.37 2.51
N VAL A 393 0.23 7.32 1.66
CA VAL A 393 0.03 7.09 0.22
C VAL A 393 1.34 6.70 -0.47
N SER A 394 2.42 7.45 -0.24
CA SER A 394 3.73 7.22 -0.83
C SER A 394 4.33 5.87 -0.40
N TYR A 395 4.13 5.47 0.85
CA TYR A 395 4.54 4.17 1.37
C TYR A 395 3.76 3.00 0.74
N LEU A 396 2.43 3.14 0.60
CA LEU A 396 1.55 2.07 0.12
C LEU A 396 1.66 1.82 -1.39
N LEU A 397 2.01 2.81 -2.22
CA LEU A 397 2.18 2.65 -3.67
C LEU A 397 3.14 1.49 -4.06
N PRO A 398 4.43 1.49 -3.64
CA PRO A 398 5.33 0.38 -3.95
C PRO A 398 4.92 -0.93 -3.26
N LEU A 399 4.29 -0.87 -2.07
CA LEU A 399 3.79 -2.05 -1.38
C LEU A 399 2.69 -2.75 -2.21
N THR A 400 1.73 -1.97 -2.70
CA THR A 400 0.63 -2.41 -3.57
C THR A 400 1.17 -3.09 -4.83
N TYR A 401 2.16 -2.45 -5.49
CA TYR A 401 2.84 -3.04 -6.65
C TYR A 401 3.49 -4.39 -6.33
N LEU A 402 4.23 -4.49 -5.22
CA LEU A 402 4.91 -5.73 -4.81
C LEU A 402 3.91 -6.86 -4.50
N PHE A 403 2.82 -6.57 -3.80
CA PHE A 403 1.75 -7.54 -3.52
C PHE A 403 1.00 -7.96 -4.79
N ALA A 404 0.64 -7.02 -5.66
CA ALA A 404 0.01 -7.33 -6.95
C ALA A 404 0.91 -8.23 -7.81
N ARG A 405 2.21 -7.90 -7.92
CA ARG A 405 3.21 -8.72 -8.62
C ARG A 405 3.34 -10.12 -8.01
N PHE A 406 3.33 -10.24 -6.69
CA PHE A 406 3.34 -11.53 -5.98
C PHE A 406 2.08 -12.35 -6.29
N PHE A 407 0.90 -11.74 -6.29
CA PHE A 407 -0.38 -12.40 -6.58
C PHE A 407 -0.47 -12.90 -8.02
N VAL A 408 -0.13 -12.05 -9.00
CA VAL A 408 -0.07 -12.43 -10.42
C VAL A 408 0.86 -13.63 -10.60
N ARG A 409 2.07 -13.59 -10.01
CA ARG A 409 3.04 -14.69 -10.10
C ARG A 409 2.56 -15.98 -9.41
N SER A 410 1.85 -15.88 -8.29
CA SER A 410 1.48 -17.03 -7.45
C SER A 410 0.16 -17.70 -7.84
N TYR A 411 -0.79 -16.94 -8.39
CA TYR A 411 -2.17 -17.40 -8.63
C TYR A 411 -2.63 -17.31 -10.08
N LEU A 412 -2.10 -16.39 -10.89
CA LEU A 412 -2.51 -16.23 -12.31
C LEU A 412 -1.51 -16.88 -13.27
N ASN A 413 -0.21 -16.69 -13.03
CA ASN A 413 0.86 -17.27 -13.86
C ASN A 413 1.15 -18.75 -13.54
N ARG A 414 0.27 -19.42 -12.80
CA ARG A 414 0.25 -20.89 -12.73
C ARG A 414 -0.32 -21.43 -14.04
N LYS A 415 0.46 -21.34 -15.12
CA LYS A 415 0.35 -22.29 -16.24
C LYS A 415 0.38 -23.68 -15.60
N ASP A 416 -0.65 -24.48 -15.82
CA ASP A 416 -0.57 -25.89 -15.45
C ASP A 416 0.65 -26.51 -16.14
N PRO A 417 1.28 -27.54 -15.55
CA PRO A 417 2.29 -28.35 -16.22
C PRO A 417 1.63 -29.27 -17.26
N GLY A 418 0.93 -28.65 -18.22
CA GLY A 418 0.53 -29.20 -19.50
C GLY A 418 1.48 -28.66 -20.56
N VAL A 419 2.05 -29.56 -21.34
CA VAL A 419 3.13 -29.29 -22.31
C VAL A 419 2.79 -28.09 -23.21
N LYS A 420 3.61 -27.03 -23.15
CA LYS A 420 3.75 -26.07 -24.24
C LYS A 420 5.18 -26.16 -24.78
N GLN A 421 5.30 -26.79 -25.94
CA GLN A 421 6.41 -26.52 -26.86
C GLN A 421 6.48 -25.00 -27.09
N PRO A 422 7.67 -24.36 -27.10
CA PRO A 422 7.77 -22.96 -27.50
C PRO A 422 7.30 -22.84 -28.96
N THR A 423 6.49 -21.83 -29.26
CA THR A 423 6.13 -21.55 -30.65
C THR A 423 7.39 -21.08 -31.40
N HIS A 424 7.49 -21.38 -32.69
CA HIS A 424 8.70 -21.08 -33.47
C HIS A 424 9.12 -19.59 -33.43
N MET A 425 8.16 -18.66 -33.23
CA MET A 425 8.45 -17.24 -32.98
C MET A 425 9.18 -17.00 -31.65
N GLU A 426 8.74 -17.60 -30.54
CA GLU A 426 9.33 -17.40 -29.21
C GLU A 426 10.75 -17.99 -29.15
N ALA A 427 11.00 -19.07 -29.90
CA ALA A 427 12.34 -19.63 -30.09
C ALA A 427 13.24 -18.75 -30.98
N ALA A 428 12.71 -18.20 -32.07
CA ALA A 428 13.44 -17.30 -32.97
C ALA A 428 13.80 -15.96 -32.31
N GLU A 429 12.87 -15.37 -31.56
CA GLU A 429 13.11 -14.13 -30.80
C GLU A 429 14.21 -14.32 -29.73
N LYS A 430 14.16 -15.44 -29.00
CA LYS A 430 15.19 -15.79 -28.02
C LYS A 430 16.56 -16.02 -28.68
N ALA A 431 16.61 -16.73 -29.82
CA ALA A 431 17.84 -16.92 -30.58
C ALA A 431 18.40 -15.58 -31.09
N GLY A 432 17.55 -14.67 -31.57
CA GLY A 432 17.94 -13.31 -31.97
C GLY A 432 18.50 -12.49 -30.81
N MET A 433 17.84 -12.52 -29.64
CA MET A 433 18.34 -11.84 -28.42
C MET A 433 19.67 -12.40 -27.93
N ASP A 434 19.87 -13.71 -27.97
CA ASP A 434 21.13 -14.32 -27.52
C ASP A 434 22.27 -14.11 -28.53
N ALA A 435 21.97 -14.03 -29.83
CA ALA A 435 22.91 -13.57 -30.86
C ALA A 435 23.32 -12.11 -30.66
N LEU A 436 22.36 -11.19 -30.40
CA LEU A 436 22.64 -9.79 -30.07
C LEU A 436 23.51 -9.64 -28.81
N LYS A 437 23.28 -10.46 -27.78
CA LYS A 437 24.14 -10.51 -26.57
C LYS A 437 25.51 -11.13 -26.83
N SER A 438 25.67 -12.00 -27.82
CA SER A 438 26.98 -12.46 -28.26
C SER A 438 27.72 -11.33 -28.95
N LEU A 439 27.10 -10.68 -29.93
CA LEU A 439 27.67 -9.54 -30.66
C LEU A 439 28.06 -8.39 -29.71
N SER A 440 27.21 -8.07 -28.72
CA SER A 440 27.50 -7.08 -27.68
C SER A 440 28.74 -7.43 -26.83
N ARG A 441 28.99 -8.72 -26.58
CA ARG A 441 30.19 -9.19 -25.89
C ARG A 441 31.42 -9.17 -26.79
N GLU A 442 31.28 -9.54 -28.06
CA GLU A 442 32.34 -9.42 -29.08
C GLU A 442 32.79 -7.95 -29.23
N ILE A 443 31.84 -7.02 -29.39
CA ILE A 443 32.10 -5.57 -29.50
C ILE A 443 32.76 -5.04 -28.23
N ARG A 444 32.25 -5.41 -27.05
CA ARG A 444 32.87 -5.00 -25.78
C ARG A 444 34.28 -5.59 -25.61
N LYS A 445 34.52 -6.81 -26.09
CA LYS A 445 35.84 -7.44 -26.05
C LYS A 445 36.82 -6.75 -27.01
N ALA A 446 36.41 -6.46 -28.24
CA ALA A 446 37.20 -5.70 -29.21
C ALA A 446 37.50 -4.27 -28.72
N ALA A 447 36.55 -3.62 -28.03
CA ALA A 447 36.78 -2.32 -27.40
C ALA A 447 37.80 -2.37 -26.25
N ILE A 448 37.86 -3.47 -25.50
CA ILE A 448 38.84 -3.67 -24.41
C ILE A 448 40.22 -4.09 -24.97
N GLU A 449 40.26 -4.86 -26.05
CA GLU A 449 41.50 -5.23 -26.75
C GLU A 449 42.08 -4.07 -27.58
N GLY A 450 41.27 -3.04 -27.88
CA GLY A 450 41.68 -1.82 -28.59
C GLY A 450 42.25 -0.68 -27.74
N GLU A 451 42.33 -0.83 -26.41
CA GLU A 451 42.82 0.23 -25.50
C GLU A 451 44.35 0.17 -25.25
N ASN A 452 45.09 -0.62 -26.04
CA ASN A 452 46.56 -0.78 -25.98
C ASN A 452 47.22 -0.77 -27.38
N SER A 453 46.88 0.20 -28.24
CA SER A 453 47.71 0.55 -29.40
C SER A 453 47.48 1.99 -29.85
N GLU A 454 48.57 2.68 -30.15
CA GLU A 454 48.61 4.10 -30.56
C GLU A 454 48.03 4.32 -31.98
N VAL A 455 47.73 5.58 -32.29
CA VAL A 455 46.97 6.00 -33.48
C VAL A 455 47.72 5.79 -34.80
N THR A 456 47.14 5.00 -35.72
CA THR A 456 47.14 5.31 -37.16
C THR A 456 45.81 4.91 -37.81
N THR A 457 45.36 5.71 -38.76
CA THR A 457 44.16 5.50 -39.60
C THR A 457 44.29 4.26 -40.49
N ASP A 458 43.20 3.49 -40.67
CA ASP A 458 42.89 2.75 -41.91
C ASP A 458 41.41 2.28 -41.94
N ASP A 459 40.53 3.13 -42.49
CA ASP A 459 39.08 2.84 -42.66
C ASP A 459 38.79 1.63 -43.57
N GLU A 460 39.78 1.15 -44.32
CA GLU A 460 39.62 0.03 -45.26
C GLU A 460 39.49 -1.32 -44.54
N VAL A 461 40.15 -1.51 -43.39
CA VAL A 461 40.09 -2.76 -42.61
C VAL A 461 38.69 -2.98 -42.03
N ILE A 462 38.05 -1.90 -41.54
CA ILE A 462 36.69 -1.93 -41.02
C ILE A 462 35.69 -2.23 -42.15
N LYS A 463 35.86 -1.64 -43.33
CA LYS A 463 35.05 -1.95 -44.52
C LYS A 463 35.16 -3.42 -44.94
N ALA A 464 36.37 -3.97 -44.98
CA ALA A 464 36.61 -5.37 -45.35
C ALA A 464 36.02 -6.37 -44.34
N GLN A 465 36.05 -6.06 -43.04
CA GLN A 465 35.40 -6.88 -42.01
C GLN A 465 33.87 -6.75 -42.04
N ALA A 466 33.33 -5.54 -42.23
CA ALA A 466 31.89 -5.31 -42.38
C ALA A 466 31.30 -6.07 -43.58
N GLN A 467 31.99 -6.10 -44.73
CA GLN A 467 31.57 -6.88 -45.90
C GLN A 467 31.59 -8.39 -45.64
N LYS A 468 32.59 -8.93 -44.93
CA LYS A 468 32.62 -10.34 -44.51
C LYS A 468 31.48 -10.70 -43.55
N ILE A 469 31.08 -9.79 -42.66
CA ILE A 469 29.94 -9.98 -41.75
C ILE A 469 28.62 -9.93 -42.54
N ALA A 470 28.47 -9.02 -43.50
CA ALA A 470 27.32 -8.96 -44.39
C ALA A 470 27.16 -10.24 -45.24
N GLN A 471 28.25 -10.80 -45.77
CA GLN A 471 28.23 -12.10 -46.48
C GLN A 471 27.84 -13.29 -45.58
N LYS A 472 28.20 -13.26 -44.29
CA LYS A 472 27.78 -14.29 -43.32
C LYS A 472 26.30 -14.15 -42.94
N ALA A 473 25.75 -12.93 -42.91
CA ALA A 473 24.33 -12.69 -42.67
C ALA A 473 23.46 -13.11 -43.86
N THR A 474 23.91 -12.91 -45.11
CA THR A 474 23.14 -13.27 -46.31
C THR A 474 23.18 -14.75 -46.67
N THR A 475 24.17 -15.52 -46.20
CA THR A 475 24.25 -16.97 -46.44
C THR A 475 23.40 -17.82 -45.49
N ALA A 476 22.88 -17.23 -44.41
CA ALA A 476 21.89 -17.88 -43.53
C ALA A 476 20.43 -17.75 -44.01
N ALA A 477 20.18 -17.03 -45.11
CA ALA A 477 18.87 -16.83 -45.71
C ALA A 477 18.81 -17.41 -47.14
N SER A 478 18.68 -18.72 -47.25
CA SER A 478 18.46 -19.40 -48.53
C SER A 478 16.95 -19.65 -48.79
N PRO A 479 16.45 -19.59 -50.03
CA PRO A 479 15.11 -19.04 -50.27
C PRO A 479 13.98 -20.06 -50.28
N VAL A 480 12.79 -19.59 -49.87
CA VAL A 480 11.51 -20.23 -50.19
C VAL A 480 11.32 -20.26 -51.71
N ARG A 481 11.36 -21.45 -52.31
CA ARG A 481 11.10 -21.63 -53.75
C ARG A 481 9.59 -21.67 -54.01
N THR A 482 9.00 -20.51 -54.24
CA THR A 482 7.58 -20.37 -54.63
C THR A 482 7.31 -21.00 -55.99
N ARG A 483 6.38 -21.96 -56.07
CA ARG A 483 5.60 -22.27 -57.28
C ARG A 483 4.17 -22.61 -56.91
N SER A 484 3.31 -21.59 -56.97
CA SER A 484 1.86 -21.72 -57.04
C SER A 484 1.39 -21.11 -58.36
N ALA A 485 1.10 -21.95 -59.35
CA ALA A 485 0.45 -21.55 -60.59
C ALA A 485 -0.43 -22.70 -61.10
N ALA A 486 -1.74 -22.48 -61.09
CA ALA A 486 -2.81 -23.16 -61.82
C ALA A 486 -2.73 -24.70 -62.03
N ALA A 487 -3.67 -25.44 -61.42
CA ALA A 487 -4.91 -25.85 -62.10
C ALA A 487 -5.69 -26.91 -61.28
N SER A 488 -7.02 -26.84 -61.35
CA SER A 488 -7.94 -27.80 -60.76
C SER A 488 -8.03 -29.12 -61.54
N LYS A 489 -8.06 -30.28 -60.86
CA LYS A 489 -9.19 -31.25 -60.88
C LYS A 489 -8.91 -32.57 -60.14
N ALA A 490 -9.95 -33.03 -59.46
CA ALA A 490 -10.41 -34.43 -59.26
C ALA A 490 -9.51 -35.51 -58.59
N LYS A 491 -10.18 -36.24 -57.67
CA LYS A 491 -10.14 -37.70 -57.38
C LYS A 491 -9.12 -38.53 -58.20
N THR A 492 -8.41 -39.50 -57.62
CA THR A 492 -8.96 -40.85 -57.26
C THR A 492 -7.98 -41.60 -56.32
N ALA A 493 -8.35 -42.81 -55.86
CA ALA A 493 -7.74 -43.56 -54.76
C ALA A 493 -6.71 -44.64 -55.15
N SER A 494 -6.06 -45.18 -54.09
CA SER A 494 -5.57 -46.56 -53.92
C SER A 494 -4.14 -46.94 -54.39
N ALA A 495 -3.70 -48.12 -53.91
CA ALA A 495 -2.39 -48.80 -54.02
C ALA A 495 -1.18 -48.12 -53.31
N SER A 496 -0.36 -48.72 -52.43
CA SER A 496 0.06 -50.11 -52.09
C SER A 496 1.32 -50.64 -52.81
N VAL A 497 2.18 -51.38 -52.06
CA VAL A 497 3.32 -52.22 -52.54
C VAL A 497 4.52 -51.37 -53.07
N SER A 498 5.83 -51.66 -52.93
CA SER A 498 6.71 -52.75 -52.41
C SER A 498 8.08 -52.14 -51.96
N ARG A 499 8.91 -52.76 -51.07
CA ARG A 499 10.13 -53.59 -51.37
C ARG A 499 11.09 -52.93 -52.39
N SER A 500 12.43 -52.88 -52.26
CA SER A 500 13.47 -53.75 -51.68
C SER A 500 14.75 -52.92 -51.32
N GLU A 501 15.95 -53.40 -50.96
CA GLU A 501 16.55 -54.42 -50.03
C GLU A 501 18.07 -54.02 -49.86
N SER A 502 18.94 -54.81 -49.17
CA SER A 502 20.41 -54.63 -48.94
C SER A 502 20.87 -53.50 -47.96
N GLU A 503 21.64 -53.69 -46.87
CA GLU A 503 22.85 -54.53 -46.53
C GLU A 503 24.18 -53.95 -47.06
N GLU A 504 25.34 -53.99 -46.38
CA GLU A 504 25.79 -54.73 -45.17
C GLU A 504 27.00 -54.01 -44.50
N GLY A 505 27.52 -54.43 -43.32
CA GLY A 505 28.83 -53.94 -42.83
C GLY A 505 29.17 -53.92 -41.31
N PHE A 506 29.28 -55.10 -40.70
CA PHE A 506 30.12 -55.53 -39.54
C PHE A 506 31.28 -54.59 -39.03
N ALA A 507 31.77 -54.61 -37.76
CA ALA A 507 31.58 -55.49 -36.58
C ALA A 507 32.16 -54.89 -35.27
N LYS A 508 31.73 -55.39 -34.08
CA LYS A 508 32.62 -55.80 -32.94
C LYS A 508 31.86 -56.33 -31.71
N VAL A 509 32.46 -57.31 -31.04
CA VAL A 509 32.11 -58.03 -29.78
C VAL A 509 33.50 -58.35 -29.12
N PRO A 510 33.70 -58.68 -27.81
CA PRO A 510 32.74 -59.27 -26.88
C PRO A 510 32.77 -58.80 -25.40
N ALA A 511 31.98 -59.51 -24.57
CA ALA A 511 31.61 -59.17 -23.19
C ALA A 511 32.19 -60.13 -22.12
N LYS A 512 31.98 -59.79 -20.85
CA LYS A 512 31.82 -60.70 -19.70
C LYS A 512 30.53 -60.28 -18.97
N LYS A 513 29.46 -61.09 -18.81
CA LYS A 513 29.28 -62.34 -18.01
C LYS A 513 29.77 -62.18 -16.56
N GLY A 514 29.01 -62.47 -15.50
CA GLY A 514 27.59 -62.88 -15.32
C GLY A 514 27.21 -62.56 -13.85
N ALA A 515 26.13 -62.98 -13.20
CA ALA A 515 24.94 -63.81 -13.45
C ALA A 515 23.87 -63.37 -12.39
N LYS A 516 22.60 -63.80 -12.27
CA LYS A 516 21.69 -64.79 -12.87
C LYS A 516 20.27 -64.24 -12.53
N LYS A 517 19.32 -64.01 -13.46
CA LYS A 517 18.15 -64.87 -13.79
C LYS A 517 17.56 -65.59 -12.55
N GLN A 518 16.27 -65.46 -12.17
CA GLN A 518 14.98 -65.55 -12.92
C GLN A 518 13.82 -64.91 -12.07
N LYS A 519 12.56 -64.69 -12.49
CA LYS A 519 11.86 -64.45 -13.79
C LYS A 519 10.33 -64.22 -13.52
N ALA A 520 9.70 -63.20 -14.13
CA ALA A 520 8.23 -62.99 -14.32
C ALA A 520 7.36 -62.78 -13.04
N GLU A 521 6.19 -62.11 -13.07
CA GLU A 521 5.45 -61.40 -14.15
C GLU A 521 4.61 -60.20 -13.62
N LYS A 522 4.46 -59.17 -14.47
CA LYS A 522 3.33 -58.20 -14.62
C LYS A 522 2.81 -57.26 -13.51
N GLU A 523 2.28 -56.15 -14.04
CA GLU A 523 1.24 -55.22 -13.58
C GLU A 523 1.54 -54.02 -12.64
N SER A 524 1.53 -52.85 -13.29
CA SER A 524 1.02 -51.53 -12.86
C SER A 524 0.85 -51.19 -11.37
N SER A 525 1.54 -50.12 -10.96
CA SER A 525 0.85 -48.94 -10.40
C SER A 525 1.74 -47.69 -10.43
N SER A 526 1.10 -46.52 -10.49
CA SER A 526 1.73 -45.22 -10.69
C SER A 526 2.32 -44.64 -9.39
N SER A 527 3.56 -44.15 -9.44
CA SER A 527 4.10 -43.29 -8.38
C SER A 527 3.61 -41.85 -8.56
N PRO A 528 2.88 -41.25 -7.60
CA PRO A 528 2.36 -39.90 -7.74
C PRO A 528 3.46 -38.84 -7.57
N ASN A 529 3.49 -37.95 -8.56
CA ASN A 529 4.41 -36.84 -8.72
C ASN A 529 4.41 -35.88 -7.50
N LYS A 530 5.59 -35.48 -7.00
CA LYS A 530 5.71 -34.49 -5.90
C LYS A 530 5.22 -33.11 -6.36
N LYS A 531 4.00 -32.73 -5.96
CA LYS A 531 3.47 -31.35 -6.08
C LYS A 531 3.12 -30.79 -4.70
N GLY A 532 3.68 -29.64 -4.33
CA GLY A 532 3.19 -28.86 -3.19
C GLY A 532 4.22 -28.14 -2.33
N GLU A 533 5.19 -27.42 -2.91
CA GLU A 533 5.98 -26.48 -2.11
C GLU A 533 5.11 -25.29 -1.64
N ASN A 534 5.08 -25.08 -0.32
CA ASN A 534 4.41 -23.94 0.30
C ASN A 534 5.42 -22.77 0.40
N PRO A 535 5.19 -21.61 -0.23
CA PRO A 535 6.14 -20.48 -0.18
C PRO A 535 6.35 -19.89 1.23
N PHE A 536 5.56 -20.28 2.23
CA PHE A 536 5.79 -19.92 3.64
C PHE A 536 6.15 -21.12 4.55
N GLY A 537 6.08 -22.36 4.05
CA GLY A 537 6.45 -23.64 4.69
C GLY A 537 6.56 -23.63 6.22
N VAL A 538 5.44 -23.48 6.95
CA VAL A 538 5.50 -23.26 8.41
C VAL A 538 5.99 -24.51 9.16
N LEU A 539 5.89 -25.71 8.57
CA LEU A 539 6.54 -26.95 9.03
C LEU A 539 7.03 -27.74 7.81
N ASP A 540 8.15 -28.45 7.95
CA ASP A 540 8.62 -29.41 6.95
C ASP A 540 7.84 -30.74 7.04
N ASN A 541 7.72 -31.43 5.91
CA ASN A 541 6.83 -32.60 5.74
C ASN A 541 7.41 -33.95 6.20
N ASN A 542 8.57 -33.99 6.88
CA ASN A 542 9.23 -35.24 7.29
C ASN A 542 9.68 -35.19 8.77
N ALA A 543 8.82 -35.68 9.67
CA ALA A 543 9.11 -36.29 10.99
C ALA A 543 7.80 -36.49 11.76
#